data_AF-A0A523H7Q6-F1
#
_entry.id   AF-A0A523H7Q6-F1
#
_cell.length_a   1.000
_cell.length_b   1.000
_cell.length_c   1.000
_cell.angle_alpha   90.00
_cell.angle_beta   90.00
_cell.angle_gamma   90.00
#
_symmetry.space_group_name_H-M   'P 1'
#
loop_
_entity.id
_entity.type
_entity.pdbx_description
1 polymer ?
#
loop_
_entity_poly.entity_id
_entity_poly.type
_entity_poly.pdbx_seq_one_letter_code
_entity_poly.pdbx_strand_id
1 'polypeptide(L)' 'SEENVENMAEDLRSLEGMDSETARELAEKGIKTQENLADLAVDDLVEMIKIDTERAKQLIMTARAPWFA' A
#
# COMPACT_ATOMS: atom_id res chain seq x y z
N SER A 1 18.30 9.53 6.70
CA SER A 1 18.56 8.12 6.39
C SER A 1 17.59 7.67 5.31
N GLU A 2 17.99 7.82 4.05
CA GLU A 2 17.22 7.34 2.88
C GLU A 2 17.11 5.80 2.89
N GLU A 3 18.08 5.12 3.51
CA GLU A 3 18.17 3.66 3.66
C GLU A 3 16.97 3.01 4.39
N ASN A 4 16.30 3.73 5.30
CA ASN A 4 15.11 3.21 5.99
C ASN A 4 13.83 3.28 5.14
N VAL A 5 13.79 4.18 4.15
CA VAL A 5 12.64 4.29 3.23
C VAL A 5 12.74 3.21 2.16
N GLU A 6 13.96 2.87 1.71
CA GLU A 6 14.16 1.82 0.71
C GLU A 6 13.74 0.45 1.21
N ASN A 7 14.19 0.01 2.40
CA ASN A 7 13.83 -1.29 2.95
C ASN A 7 12.34 -1.41 3.30
N MET A 8 11.72 -0.34 3.81
CA MET A 8 10.29 -0.34 4.15
C MET A 8 9.39 -0.32 2.91
N ALA A 9 9.86 0.25 1.80
CA ALA A 9 9.12 0.20 0.55
C ALA A 9 9.17 -1.19 -0.12
N GLU A 10 10.09 -2.09 0.26
CA GLU A 10 10.23 -3.40 -0.41
C GLU A 10 9.00 -4.30 -0.22
N ASP A 11 8.44 -4.37 1.00
CA ASP A 11 7.23 -5.17 1.26
C ASP A 11 6.06 -4.70 0.39
N LEU A 12 5.84 -3.38 0.32
CA LEU A 12 4.80 -2.81 -0.53
C LEU A 12 5.09 -3.00 -2.02
N ARG A 13 6.34 -2.80 -2.46
CA ARG A 13 6.77 -3.00 -3.86
C ARG A 13 6.59 -4.44 -4.34
N SER A 14 6.55 -5.41 -3.44
CA SER A 14 6.32 -6.81 -3.78
C SER A 14 4.84 -7.15 -4.02
N LEU A 15 3.91 -6.26 -3.66
CA LEU A 15 2.48 -6.48 -3.85
C LEU A 15 2.08 -6.40 -5.32
N GLU A 16 1.28 -7.37 -5.75
CA GLU A 16 0.70 -7.36 -7.09
C GLU A 16 -0.14 -6.09 -7.32
N GLY A 17 0.14 -5.39 -8.41
CA GLY A 17 -0.52 -4.13 -8.76
C GLY A 17 0.09 -2.89 -8.09
N MET A 18 1.11 -3.03 -7.23
CA MET A 18 1.85 -1.89 -6.69
C MET A 18 2.83 -1.33 -7.73
N ASP A 19 2.87 -0.01 -7.86
CA ASP A 19 3.96 0.69 -8.55
C ASP A 19 4.78 1.56 -7.59
N SER A 20 5.95 1.97 -8.05
CA SER A 20 6.91 2.73 -7.26
C SER A 20 6.39 4.08 -6.78
N GLU A 21 5.49 4.72 -7.53
CA GLU A 21 4.90 6.01 -7.18
C GLU A 21 3.92 5.83 -6.01
N THR A 22 2.98 4.89 -6.13
CA THR A 22 2.02 4.54 -5.09
C THR A 22 2.73 4.06 -3.82
N ALA A 23 3.75 3.20 -3.94
CA ALA A 23 4.52 2.71 -2.80
C ALA A 23 5.23 3.85 -2.05
N ARG A 24 5.78 4.83 -2.78
CA ARG A 24 6.40 6.02 -2.18
C ARG A 24 5.37 6.88 -1.45
N GLU A 25 4.23 7.15 -2.08
CA GLU A 25 3.17 7.95 -1.46
C GLU A 25 2.64 7.30 -0.18
N LEU A 26 2.41 5.99 -0.20
CA LEU A 26 2.05 5.20 0.99
C LEU A 26 3.10 5.32 2.10
N ALA A 27 4.39 5.17 1.75
CA ALA A 27 5.48 5.30 2.71
C ALA A 27 5.57 6.69 3.34
N GLU A 28 5.32 7.76 2.56
CA GLU A 28 5.24 9.14 3.05
C GLU A 28 4.07 9.36 4.02
N LYS A 29 2.99 8.58 3.88
CA LYS A 29 1.82 8.57 4.78
C LYS A 29 1.98 7.63 5.97
N GLY A 30 3.14 6.98 6.10
CA GLY A 30 3.42 6.05 7.19
C GLY A 30 2.86 4.64 7.00
N ILE A 31 2.32 4.33 5.82
CA ILE A 31 1.91 2.98 5.42
C ILE A 31 3.15 2.32 4.84
N LYS A 32 3.76 1.41 5.59
CA LYS A 32 5.09 0.89 5.28
C LYS A 32 5.16 -0.62 5.13
N THR A 33 4.10 -1.31 5.50
CA THR A 33 4.03 -2.76 5.39
C THR A 33 2.75 -3.17 4.70
N GLN A 34 2.72 -4.41 4.19
CA GLN A 34 1.51 -5.02 3.68
C GLN A 34 0.38 -4.99 4.71
N GLU A 35 0.68 -5.26 5.99
CA GLU A 35 -0.31 -5.23 7.07
C GLU A 35 -0.92 -3.82 7.25
N ASN A 36 -0.09 -2.77 7.22
CA ASN A 36 -0.60 -1.40 7.32
C ASN A 36 -1.59 -1.08 6.19
N LEU A 37 -1.31 -1.56 4.97
CA LEU A 37 -2.19 -1.38 3.83
C LEU A 37 -3.46 -2.25 3.94
N ALA A 38 -3.33 -3.49 4.44
CA ALA A 38 -4.46 -4.40 4.65
C ALA A 38 -5.45 -3.87 5.69
N ASP A 39 -5.00 -3.08 6.65
CA ASP A 39 -5.85 -2.46 7.68
C ASP A 39 -6.65 -1.25 7.19
N LEU A 40 -6.34 -0.68 6.01
CA LEU A 40 -7.05 0.48 5.49
C LEU A 40 -8.44 0.13 4.93
N ALA A 41 -9.37 1.09 5.05
CA ALA A 41 -10.58 1.09 4.22
C ALA A 41 -10.28 1.62 2.82
N VAL A 42 -11.08 1.21 1.83
CA VAL A 42 -10.93 1.68 0.44
C VAL A 42 -11.09 3.19 0.34
N ASP A 43 -12.10 3.74 1.01
CA ASP A 43 -12.37 5.18 0.99
C ASP A 43 -11.22 5.97 1.65
N ASP A 44 -10.64 5.46 2.74
CA ASP A 44 -9.50 6.08 3.40
C ASP A 44 -8.28 6.15 2.46
N LEU A 45 -8.00 5.08 1.73
CA LEU A 45 -6.88 5.04 0.77
C LEU A 45 -7.11 6.00 -0.40
N VAL A 46 -8.32 6.03 -0.95
CA VAL A 46 -8.71 6.98 -2.01
C VAL A 46 -8.52 8.42 -1.52
N GLU A 47 -8.95 8.73 -0.30
CA GLU A 47 -8.80 10.07 0.25
C GLU A 47 -7.34 10.42 0.55
N MET A 48 -6.54 9.45 0.99
CA MET A 48 -5.16 9.64 1.43
C MET A 48 -4.19 9.96 0.28
N ILE A 49 -4.29 9.23 -0.83
CA ILE A 49 -3.35 9.35 -1.97
C ILE A 49 -4.04 9.71 -3.30
N LYS A 50 -5.35 10.00 -3.28
CA LYS A 50 -6.12 10.52 -4.43
C LYS A 50 -6.09 9.61 -5.67
N ILE A 51 -6.10 8.30 -5.45
CA ILE A 51 -6.21 7.28 -6.51
C ILE A 51 -7.67 6.89 -6.77
N ASP A 52 -7.93 6.16 -7.86
CA ASP A 52 -9.26 5.65 -8.14
C ASP A 52 -9.70 4.54 -7.16
N THR A 53 -11.01 4.46 -6.92
CA THR A 53 -11.61 3.52 -5.97
C THR A 53 -11.37 2.05 -6.33
N GLU A 54 -11.35 1.70 -7.62
CA GLU A 54 -11.16 0.31 -8.02
C GLU A 54 -9.71 -0.12 -7.77
N ARG A 55 -8.73 0.72 -8.11
CA ARG A 55 -7.32 0.51 -7.80
C ARG A 55 -7.07 0.43 -6.29
N ALA A 56 -7.66 1.33 -5.51
CA ALA A 56 -7.55 1.29 -4.06
C ALA A 56 -8.09 -0.04 -3.50
N LYS A 57 -9.24 -0.49 -4.00
CA LYS A 57 -9.84 -1.78 -3.65
C LYS A 57 -8.94 -2.95 -4.02
N GLN A 58 -8.38 -2.97 -5.24
CA GLN A 58 -7.47 -4.02 -5.68
C GLN A 58 -6.25 -4.10 -4.75
N LEU A 59 -5.58 -2.98 -4.48
CA LEU A 59 -4.40 -2.94 -3.61
C LEU A 59 -4.70 -3.44 -2.18
N ILE A 60 -5.82 -3.02 -1.59
CA ILE A 60 -6.23 -3.47 -0.26
C ILE A 60 -6.59 -4.96 -0.27
N MET A 61 -7.30 -5.45 -1.30
CA MET A 61 -7.62 -6.87 -1.41
C MET A 61 -6.37 -7.73 -1.59
N THR A 62 -5.41 -7.30 -2.42
CA THR A 62 -4.11 -7.96 -2.57
C THR A 62 -3.36 -8.00 -1.24
N ALA A 63 -3.32 -6.88 -0.51
CA ALA A 63 -2.69 -6.84 0.81
C ALA A 63 -3.36 -7.79 1.83
N ARG A 64 -4.68 -8.01 1.71
CA ARG A 64 -5.46 -8.94 2.55
C ARG A 64 -5.41 -10.40 2.09
N ALA A 65 -4.80 -10.71 0.95
CA ALA A 65 -4.79 -12.06 0.39
C ALA A 65 -4.38 -13.15 1.41
N PRO A 66 -3.38 -12.95 2.30
CA PRO A 66 -3.02 -13.96 3.30
C PRO A 66 -4.11 -14.29 4.31
N TRP A 67 -5.10 -13.43 4.54
CA TRP A 67 -6.22 -13.70 5.47
C TRP A 67 -7.25 -14.67 4.89
N PHE A 68 -7.22 -14.90 3.58
CA PHE A 68 -8.15 -15.77 2.87
C PHE A 68 -7.50 -17.09 2.40
N ALA A 69 -6.21 -17.31 2.72
CA ALA A 69 -5.42 -18.46 2.34
C ALA A 69 -5.43 -19.58 3.39
#